data_AF-A0A2N1UQL2-F1
#
_entry.id   AF-A0A2N1UQL2-F1
#
_cell.length_a   1.000
_cell.length_b   1.000
_cell.length_c   1.000
_cell.angle_alpha   90.00
_cell.angle_beta   90.00
_cell.angle_gamma   90.00
#
_symmetry.space_group_name_H-M   'P 1'
#
loop_
_entity.id
_entity.type
_entity.pdbx_description
1 polymer ?
#
loop_
_entity_poly.entity_id
_entity_poly.type
_entity_poly.pdbx_seq_one_letter_code
_entity_poly.pdbx_strand_id
1 'polypeptide(L)' 'MIYRNLSIAQRHKKNFPGAQDAIEKAISLDPGNAANKVLYGNILFEQNKYGDAKRLYQDALSRDPENASAL' A
#
# COMPACT_ATOMS: atom_id res chain seq x y z
N MET A 1 -2.52 7.96 9.75
CA MET A 1 -1.90 6.90 10.58
C MET A 1 -2.86 5.78 11.01
N ILE A 2 -4.04 6.08 11.57
CA ILE A 2 -4.98 5.04 12.06
C ILE A 2 -5.38 4.04 10.95
N TYR A 3 -5.80 4.54 9.78
CA TYR A 3 -6.19 3.69 8.65
C TYR A 3 -5.04 2.85 8.08
N ARG A 4 -3.80 3.35 8.10
CA ARG A 4 -2.61 2.60 7.71
C ARG A 4 -2.37 1.41 8.64
N ASN A 5 -2.42 1.63 9.95
CA ASN A 5 -2.22 0.56 10.94
C ASN A 5 -3.37 -0.46 10.90
N LEU A 6 -4.60 0.00 10.68
CA LEU A 6 -5.75 -0.88 10.44
C LEU A 6 -5.54 -1.76 9.21
N SER A 7 -5.08 -1.17 8.11
CA SER A 7 -4.75 -1.90 6.88
C SER A 7 -3.68 -2.96 7.11
N ILE A 8 -2.61 -2.62 7.83
CA ILE A 8 -1.56 -3.58 8.22
C ILE A 8 -2.16 -4.74 9.03
N ALA A 9 -2.99 -4.45 10.04
CA ALA A 9 -3.61 -5.47 10.87
C ALA A 9 -4.53 -6.40 10.06
N GLN A 10 -5.32 -5.85 9.13
CA GLN A 10 -6.19 -6.64 8.25
C GLN A 10 -5.40 -7.48 7.24
N ARG A 11 -4.31 -6.94 6.69
CA ARG A 11 -3.37 -7.66 5.82
C ARG A 11 -2.78 -8.87 6.55
N HIS A 12 -2.29 -8.70 7.78
CA HIS A 12 -1.76 -9.82 8.58
C HIS A 12 -2.82 -10.89 8.86
N LYS A 13 -4.10 -10.52 8.96
CA LYS A 13 -5.23 -11.46 9.06
C LYS A 13 -5.61 -12.11 7.73
N LYS A 14 -4.93 -11.79 6.62
CA LYS A 14 -5.30 -12.14 5.24
C LYS A 14 -6.70 -11.70 4.83
N ASN A 15 -7.28 -10.73 5.55
CA ASN A 15 -8.54 -10.09 5.18
C ASN A 15 -8.24 -8.99 4.16
N PHE A 16 -7.98 -9.38 2.93
CA PHE A 16 -7.60 -8.46 1.86
C PHE A 16 -8.65 -7.39 1.55
N PRO A 17 -9.97 -7.68 1.51
CA PRO A 17 -10.99 -6.65 1.34
C PRO A 17 -10.90 -5.56 2.42
N GLY A 18 -10.83 -5.95 3.69
CA GLY A 18 -10.70 -4.99 4.79
C GLY A 18 -9.36 -4.23 4.77
N ALA A 19 -8.28 -4.86 4.31
CA ALA A 19 -6.98 -4.21 4.15
C ALA A 19 -7.02 -3.16 3.03
N GLN A 20 -7.72 -3.45 1.93
CA GLN A 20 -7.92 -2.51 0.82
C GLN A 20 -8.78 -1.32 1.23
N ASP A 21 -9.94 -1.54 1.86
CA ASP A 21 -10.79 -0.44 2.33
C ASP A 21 -10.02 0.53 3.26
N ALA A 22 -9.19 -0.03 4.14
CA ALA A 22 -8.38 0.75 5.06
C ALA A 22 -7.22 1.47 4.35
N ILE A 23 -6.56 0.85 3.36
CA ILE A 23 -5.45 1.52 2.66
C ILE A 23 -5.95 2.62 1.74
N GLU A 24 -7.10 2.46 1.10
CA GLU A 24 -7.71 3.48 0.25
C GLU A 24 -8.07 4.73 1.05
N LYS A 25 -8.63 4.56 2.27
CA LYS A 25 -8.84 5.68 3.21
C LYS A 25 -7.54 6.33 3.66
N ALA A 26 -6.47 5.55 3.86
CA ALA A 26 -5.17 6.11 4.22
C ALA A 26 -4.58 6.95 3.08
N ILE A 27 -4.71 6.48 1.83
CA ILE A 27 -4.27 7.20 0.62
C ILE A 27 -5.12 8.44 0.38
N SER A 28 -6.44 8.40 0.58
CA SER A 28 -7.30 9.58 0.38
C SER A 28 -6.99 10.72 1.35
N LEU A 29 -6.56 10.39 2.57
CA LEU A 29 -6.18 11.37 3.59
C LEU A 29 -4.78 11.96 3.35
N ASP A 30 -3.87 11.19 2.77
CA ASP A 30 -2.51 11.63 2.47
C ASP A 30 -2.04 11.00 1.14
N PRO A 31 -2.43 11.61 0.00
CA PRO A 31 -2.11 11.09 -1.33
C PRO A 31 -0.63 11.18 -1.71
N GLY A 32 0.13 12.02 -1.00
CA GLY A 32 1.56 12.24 -1.20
C GLY A 32 2.43 11.17 -0.54
N ASN A 33 1.86 10.38 0.37
CA ASN A 33 2.60 9.42 1.16
C ASN A 33 2.99 8.16 0.36
N ALA A 34 4.25 8.09 -0.06
CA ALA A 34 4.79 6.93 -0.77
C ALA A 34 4.62 5.62 0.03
N ALA A 35 4.74 5.66 1.37
CA ALA A 35 4.60 4.47 2.20
C ALA A 35 3.18 3.86 2.19
N ASN A 36 2.14 4.67 1.98
CA ASN A 36 0.78 4.16 1.81
C ASN A 36 0.62 3.41 0.47
N LYS A 37 1.28 3.88 -0.59
CA LYS A 37 1.30 3.23 -1.90
C LYS A 37 2.08 1.92 -1.88
N VAL A 38 3.23 1.89 -1.21
CA VAL A 38 4.00 0.66 -0.98
C VAL A 38 3.17 -0.36 -0.21
N LEU A 39 2.48 0.05 0.86
CA LEU A 39 1.61 -0.87 1.60
C LEU A 39 0.46 -1.40 0.73
N TYR A 40 -0.14 -0.56 -0.13
CA TYR A 40 -1.15 -1.04 -1.07
C TYR A 40 -0.56 -2.03 -2.09
N GLY A 41 0.62 -1.74 -2.62
CA GLY A 41 1.37 -2.68 -3.47
C GLY A 41 1.59 -4.03 -2.79
N ASN A 42 1.99 -4.03 -1.51
CA ASN A 42 2.18 -5.27 -0.74
C ASN A 42 0.88 -6.08 -0.57
N ILE A 43 -0.24 -5.40 -0.36
CA ILE A 43 -1.56 -6.05 -0.25
C ILE A 43 -1.97 -6.69 -1.58
N LEU A 44 -1.67 -6.05 -2.72
CA LEU A 44 -1.94 -6.61 -4.05
C LEU A 44 -0.97 -7.75 -4.38
N PHE A 45 0.29 -7.64 -3.97
CA PHE A 45 1.30 -8.69 -4.14
C PHE A 45 0.88 -9.98 -3.43
N GLU A 46 0.41 -9.90 -2.18
CA GLU A 46 -0.11 -11.06 -1.43
C GLU A 46 -1.39 -11.66 -2.02
N GLN A 47 -2.11 -10.91 -2.85
CA GLN A 47 -3.25 -11.39 -3.64
C GLN A 47 -2.85 -11.94 -5.02
N ASN A 48 -1.54 -12.05 -5.31
CA ASN A 48 -0.99 -12.44 -6.61
C ASN A 48 -1.30 -11.45 -7.75
N LYS A 49 -1.68 -10.20 -7.43
CA LYS A 49 -1.94 -9.12 -8.40
C LYS A 49 -0.65 -8.36 -8.69
N TYR A 50 0.34 -9.06 -9.22
CA TYR A 50 1.71 -8.53 -9.36
C TYR A 50 1.81 -7.32 -10.30
N GLY A 51 0.99 -7.27 -11.35
CA GLY A 51 0.98 -6.15 -12.30
C GLY A 51 0.59 -4.84 -11.64
N ASP A 52 -0.46 -4.87 -10.82
CA ASP A 52 -0.94 -3.68 -10.09
C ASP A 52 -0.01 -3.30 -8.95
N ALA A 53 0.54 -4.30 -8.24
CA ALA A 53 1.57 -4.08 -7.21
C ALA A 53 2.78 -3.35 -7.79
N LYS A 54 3.30 -3.81 -8.95
CA LYS A 54 4.42 -3.18 -9.64
C LYS A 54 4.15 -1.72 -9.98
N ARG A 55 2.96 -1.40 -10.50
CA ARG A 55 2.57 -0.01 -10.82
C ARG A 55 2.59 0.88 -9.58
N LEU A 56 2.09 0.39 -8.45
CA LEU A 56 2.10 1.13 -7.19
C LEU A 56 3.52 1.35 -6.65
N TYR A 57 4.39 0.34 -6.74
CA TYR A 57 5.80 0.51 -6.35
C TYR A 57 6.52 1.53 -7.23
N GLN A 58 6.28 1.51 -8.54
CA GLN A 58 6.87 2.48 -9.47
C GLN A 58 6.40 3.91 -9.20
N ASP A 59 5.11 4.11 -8.92
CA ASP A 59 4.57 5.42 -8.56
C ASP A 59 5.06 5.88 -7.17
N ALA A 60 5.28 4.96 -6.22
CA ALA A 60 5.91 5.29 -4.94
C ALA A 60 7.37 5.75 -5.12
N LEU A 61 8.18 5.01 -5.89
CA LEU A 61 9.57 5.36 -6.21
C LEU A 61 9.68 6.69 -6.96
N SER A 62 8.76 6.96 -7.89
CA SER A 62 8.78 8.21 -8.67
C SER A 62 8.51 9.44 -7.80
N ARG A 63 7.83 9.27 -6.67
CA ARG A 63 7.47 10.36 -5.75
C ARG A 63 8.45 10.55 -4.61
N ASP A 64 9.09 9.47 -4.18
CA ASP A 64 10.12 9.48 -3.14
C ASP A 64 11.26 8.55 -3.57
N PRO A 65 12.23 9.07 -4.34
CA PRO A 65 13.35 8.28 -4.84
C PRO A 65 14.25 7.71 -3.73
N GLU A 66 14.20 8.26 -2.52
CA GLU A 66 14.95 7.78 -1.35
C GLU A 66 14.21 6.69 -0.57
N ASN A 67 12.97 6.34 -0.96
CA ASN A 67 12.21 5.27 -0.33
C ASN A 67 12.73 3.88 -0.72
N ALA A 68 13.85 3.49 -0.12
CA ALA A 68 14.55 2.22 -0.36
C ALA A 68 13.71 0.96 -0.03
N SER A 69 12.50 1.11 0.54
CA SER A 69 11.57 -0.01 0.77
C SER A 69 10.79 -0.44 -0.48
N ALA A 70 11.01 0.21 -1.63
CA ALA A 70 10.33 -0.09 -2.90
C ALA A 70 11.20 -0.84 -3.94
N LEU A 71 12.41 -1.28 -3.54
CA LEU A 71 13.27 -2.22 -4.27
C LEU A 71 13.16 -3.63 -3.69
#